data_AF-A0A0B6YAU9-F1
#
_entry.id   AF-A0A0B6YAU9-F1
#
_cell.length_a   1.000
_cell.length_b   1.000
_cell.length_c   1.000
_cell.angle_alpha   90.00
_cell.angle_beta   90.00
_cell.angle_gamma   90.00
#
_symmetry.space_group_name_H-M   'P 1'
#
loop_
_entity.id
_entity.type
_entity.pdbx_description
1 polymer ?
#
loop_
_entity_poly.entity_id
_entity_poly.type
_entity_poly.pdbx_seq_one_letter_code
_entity_poly.pdbx_strand_id
1 'polypeptide(L)'
;SVETFLLLLALKVRYPDRITLIRGNHESRQITQVYGFYDECLRKYGSITVWRYCTEIFDYLSLSAIVDGKIFCVHGGLSPSITSLDQIRQIDRKQEVPHDGPMCDLLW
;
A
#
# COMPACT_ATOMS: atom_id res chain seq x y z
N SER A 1 6.95 -13.05 3.00
CA SER A 1 6.37 -11.82 2.45
C SER A 1 7.41 -10.72 2.27
N VAL A 2 8.36 -10.57 3.19
CA VAL A 2 9.42 -9.54 3.09
C VAL A 2 10.28 -9.63 1.82
N GLU A 3 10.69 -10.83 1.38
CA GLU A 3 11.49 -10.98 0.16
C GLU A 3 10.71 -10.54 -1.09
N THR A 4 9.42 -10.88 -1.17
CA THR A 4 8.55 -10.47 -2.27
C THR A 4 8.46 -8.95 -2.34
N PHE A 5 8.18 -8.28 -1.21
CA PHE A 5 8.08 -6.84 -1.19
C PHE A 5 9.40 -6.16 -1.54
N LEU A 6 10.53 -6.61 -0.96
CA LEU A 6 11.84 -6.04 -1.25
C LEU A 6 12.26 -6.22 -2.72
N LEU A 7 11.93 -7.36 -3.33
CA LEU A 7 12.16 -7.57 -4.76
C LEU A 7 11.33 -6.61 -5.61
N LEU A 8 10.02 -6.48 -5.33
CA LEU A 8 9.14 -5.55 -6.05
C LEU A 8 9.57 -4.10 -5.88
N LEU A 9 10.01 -3.72 -4.67
CA LEU A 9 10.55 -2.41 -4.40
C LEU A 9 11.84 -2.16 -5.19
N ALA A 10 12.77 -3.11 -5.21
CA ALA A 10 14.00 -3.01 -6.00
C ALA A 10 13.68 -2.87 -7.51
N LEU A 11 12.70 -3.61 -8.02
CA LEU A 11 12.21 -3.47 -9.39
C LEU A 11 11.57 -2.11 -9.64
N LYS A 12 10.80 -1.56 -8.69
CA LYS A 12 10.24 -0.21 -8.78
C LYS A 12 11.35 0.85 -8.84
N VAL A 13 12.41 0.72 -8.04
CA VAL A 13 13.57 1.63 -8.07
C VAL A 13 14.32 1.51 -9.40
N ARG A 14 14.53 0.28 -9.89
CA ARG A 14 15.25 0.03 -11.15
C ARG A 14 14.47 0.47 -12.39
N TYR A 15 13.15 0.33 -12.35
CA TYR A 15 12.26 0.56 -13.48
C TYR A 15 11.07 1.46 -13.09
N PRO A 16 11.35 2.73 -12.71
CA PRO A 16 10.35 3.62 -12.11
C PRO A 16 9.15 3.89 -13.01
N ASP A 17 9.33 3.87 -14.33
CA ASP A 17 8.27 4.16 -15.31
C ASP A 17 7.54 2.90 -15.82
N ARG A 18 8.01 1.70 -15.44
CA ARG A 18 7.44 0.42 -15.92
C ARG A 18 6.77 -0.41 -14.84
N ILE A 19 7.15 -0.20 -13.58
CA ILE A 19 6.58 -0.90 -12.44
C ILE A 19 5.80 0.11 -11.62
N THR A 20 4.53 -0.19 -11.36
CA THR A 20 3.66 0.58 -10.47
C THR A 20 3.17 -0.35 -9.37
N LEU A 21 3.32 0.10 -8.12
CA LEU A 21 2.82 -0.59 -6.94
C LEU A 21 1.68 0.25 -6.37
N ILE A 22 0.53 -0.37 -6.14
CA ILE A 22 -0.59 0.23 -5.40
C ILE A 22 -0.65 -0.40 -4.00
N ARG A 23 -1.23 0.34 -3.06
CA ARG A 23 -1.39 -0.10 -1.66
C ARG A 23 -2.55 -1.10 -1.57
N GLY A 24 -2.37 -2.20 -0.85
CA GLY A 24 -3.46 -3.05 -0.39
C GLY A 24 -3.76 -2.86 1.09
N ASN A 25 -4.81 -3.50 1.60
CA ASN A 25 -5.14 -3.45 3.04
C ASN A 25 -4.04 -4.07 3.93
N HIS A 26 -3.32 -5.07 3.43
CA HIS A 26 -2.22 -5.71 4.15
C HIS A 26 -0.97 -4.83 4.28
N GLU A 27 -0.83 -3.77 3.48
CA GLU A 27 0.26 -2.79 3.57
C GLU A 27 -0.07 -1.70 4.62
N SER A 28 -0.34 -2.14 5.84
CA SER A 28 -0.70 -1.33 7.01
C SER A 28 0.00 -1.87 8.27
N ARG A 29 0.30 -1.00 9.24
CA ARG A 29 0.96 -1.40 10.49
C ARG A 29 0.10 -2.37 11.28
N GLN A 30 -1.22 -2.11 11.35
CA GLN A 30 -2.14 -2.99 12.10
C GLN A 30 -2.17 -4.41 11.53
N ILE A 31 -2.38 -4.56 10.21
CA ILE A 31 -2.50 -5.88 9.59
C ILE A 31 -1.15 -6.61 9.61
N THR A 32 -0.03 -5.91 9.39
CA THR A 32 1.29 -6.56 9.43
C THR A 32 1.71 -7.07 10.80
N GLN A 33 1.23 -6.46 11.88
CA GLN A 33 1.46 -6.95 13.24
C GLN A 33 0.60 -8.19 13.56
N VAL A 34 -0.63 -8.25 13.04
CA VAL A 34 -1.54 -9.38 13.30
C VAL A 34 -1.20 -10.61 12.45
N TYR A 35 -0.80 -10.41 11.19
CA TYR A 35 -0.65 -11.50 10.21
C TYR A 35 0.82 -11.87 9.91
N GLY A 36 1.72 -11.66 10.87
CA GLY A 36 3.04 -12.27 10.89
C GLY A 36 4.13 -11.61 10.03
N PHE A 37 3.85 -10.52 9.31
CA PHE A 37 4.90 -9.77 8.59
C PHE A 37 5.89 -9.10 9.55
N TYR A 38 5.38 -8.57 10.67
CA TYR A 38 6.20 -8.05 11.76
C TYR A 38 7.15 -9.13 12.30
N ASP A 39 6.62 -10.29 12.67
CA ASP A 39 7.40 -11.42 13.21
C ASP A 39 8.37 -11.99 12.18
N GLU A 40 7.98 -12.02 10.90
CA GLU A 40 8.86 -12.41 9.79
C GLU A 40 10.10 -11.51 9.73
N CYS A 41 9.91 -10.19 9.78
CA CYS A 41 11.02 -9.23 9.75
C CYS A 41 11.91 -9.37 10.98
N LEU A 42 11.32 -9.45 12.18
CA LEU A 42 12.07 -9.60 13.43
C LEU A 42 12.90 -10.88 13.43
N ARG A 43 12.31 -12.02 13.02
CA ARG A 43 12.98 -13.32 13.00
C ARG A 43 14.11 -13.38 11.97
N LYS A 44 13.92 -12.81 10.78
CA LYS A 44 14.91 -12.89 9.68
C LYS A 44 16.07 -11.92 9.84
N TYR A 45 15.80 -10.72 10.36
CA TYR A 45 16.78 -9.64 10.43
C TYR A 45 17.25 -9.33 11.86
N GLY A 46 16.72 -10.02 12.88
CA GLY A 46 17.07 -9.82 14.29
C GLY A 46 16.63 -8.47 14.86
N SER A 47 15.89 -7.67 14.09
CA SER A 47 15.43 -6.34 14.47
C SER A 47 14.16 -5.96 13.71
N ILE A 48 13.33 -5.11 14.33
CA ILE A 48 12.13 -4.54 13.72
C ILE A 48 12.42 -3.41 12.73
N THR A 49 13.69 -3.01 12.57
CA THR A 49 14.08 -1.90 11.67
C THR A 49 13.58 -2.10 10.24
N VAL A 50 13.68 -3.32 9.71
CA VAL A 50 13.20 -3.63 8.33
C VAL A 50 11.69 -3.46 8.25
N TRP A 51 10.93 -3.95 9.23
CA TRP A 51 9.48 -3.75 9.29
C TRP A 51 9.11 -2.27 9.36
N ARG A 52 9.82 -1.47 10.16
CA ARG A 52 9.61 -0.01 10.24
C ARG A 52 9.82 0.65 8.88
N TYR A 53 10.90 0.35 8.18
CA TYR A 53 11.13 0.93 6.85
C TYR A 53 10.09 0.47 5.82
N CYS A 54 9.70 -0.80 5.82
CA CYS A 54 8.64 -1.29 4.94
C CYS A 54 7.31 -0.55 5.19
N THR A 55 6.90 -0.40 6.45
CA THR A 55 5.65 0.29 6.81
C THR A 55 5.70 1.79 6.53
N GLU A 56 6.85 2.44 6.69
CA GLU A 56 7.05 3.82 6.24
C GLU A 56 6.86 3.94 4.72
N ILE A 57 7.36 2.98 3.93
CA ILE A 57 7.20 2.97 2.46
C ILE A 57 5.73 2.70 2.06
N PHE A 58 5.02 1.83 2.79
CA PHE A 58 3.62 1.54 2.51
C PHE A 58 2.73 2.78 2.48
N ASP A 59 3.03 3.78 3.33
CA ASP A 59 2.31 5.05 3.34
C ASP A 59 2.47 5.88 2.04
N TYR A 60 3.53 5.62 1.26
CA TYR A 60 3.77 6.32 -0.01
C TYR A 60 3.14 5.62 -1.21
N LEU A 61 2.72 4.35 -1.08
CA LEU A 61 2.11 3.59 -2.17
C LEU A 61 0.83 4.28 -2.65
N SER A 62 0.61 4.28 -3.96
CA SER A 62 -0.59 4.86 -4.56
C SER A 62 -1.83 4.07 -4.16
N LEU A 63 -2.95 4.75 -3.89
CA LEU A 63 -4.20 4.05 -3.54
C LEU A 63 -4.86 3.37 -4.75
N SER A 64 -4.62 3.88 -5.96
CA SER A 64 -5.19 3.36 -7.20
C SER A 64 -4.31 3.72 -8.40
N ALA A 65 -4.65 3.15 -9.56
CA ALA A 65 -4.04 3.47 -10.85
C ALA A 65 -5.11 3.53 -11.95
N ILE A 66 -4.81 4.26 -13.03
CA ILE A 66 -5.60 4.24 -14.27
C ILE A 66 -4.73 3.62 -15.37
N VAL A 67 -5.20 2.52 -15.97
CA VAL A 67 -4.53 1.87 -17.10
C VAL A 67 -5.21 2.30 -18.40
N ASP A 68 -4.40 2.76 -19.36
CA ASP A 68 -4.82 3.24 -20.69
C ASP A 68 -5.92 4.31 -20.69
N GLY A 69 -6.02 5.08 -19.60
CA GLY A 69 -7.07 6.09 -19.43
C GLY A 69 -8.49 5.52 -19.29
N LYS A 70 -8.63 4.19 -19.12
CA LYS A 70 -9.92 3.49 -19.22
C LYS A 70 -10.23 2.62 -18.01
N ILE A 71 -9.22 1.93 -17.48
CA ILE A 71 -9.43 0.92 -16.44
C ILE A 71 -8.99 1.51 -15.11
N PHE A 72 -9.93 1.62 -14.17
CA PHE A 72 -9.64 1.96 -12.79
C PHE A 72 -9.20 0.71 -12.03
N CYS A 73 -8.00 0.76 -11.46
CA CYS A 73 -7.41 -0.32 -10.68
C CYS A 73 -7.27 0.11 -9.22
N VAL A 74 -7.83 -0.68 -8.31
CA VAL A 74 -7.80 -0.48 -6.87
C VAL A 74 -7.73 -1.85 -6.20
N HIS A 75 -7.31 -1.91 -4.94
CA HIS A 75 -7.19 -3.18 -4.21
C HIS A 75 -8.55 -3.73 -3.76
N GLY A 76 -9.35 -2.93 -3.04
CA GLY A 76 -10.66 -3.31 -2.51
C GLY A 76 -11.77 -3.03 -3.53
N GLY A 77 -12.31 -1.82 -3.49
CA GLY A 77 -13.42 -1.45 -4.36
C GLY A 77 -13.74 0.04 -4.41
N LEU A 78 -15.03 0.34 -4.53
CA LEU A 78 -15.55 1.70 -4.61
C LEU A 78 -15.95 2.20 -3.21
N SER A 79 -15.89 3.51 -3.02
CA SER A 79 -16.40 4.17 -1.82
C SER A 79 -17.70 4.92 -2.13
N PRO A 80 -18.71 4.88 -1.23
CA PRO A 80 -19.89 5.73 -1.36
C PRO A 80 -19.56 7.23 -1.25
N SER A 81 -18.41 7.59 -0.68
CA SER A 81 -17.93 8.97 -0.58
C SER A 81 -17.14 9.43 -1.80
N ILE A 82 -16.89 8.55 -2.79
CA ILE A 82 -16.08 8.84 -3.96
C ILE A 82 -16.93 8.65 -5.22
N THR A 83 -17.24 9.75 -5.89
CA THR A 83 -17.97 9.79 -7.16
C THR A 83 -17.09 10.18 -8.35
N SER A 84 -15.85 10.61 -8.10
CA SER A 84 -14.90 11.01 -9.14
C SER A 84 -13.45 10.66 -8.78
N LEU A 85 -12.60 10.51 -9.80
CA LEU A 85 -11.17 10.26 -9.62
C LEU A 85 -10.44 11.43 -8.95
N ASP A 86 -10.95 12.65 -9.09
CA ASP A 86 -10.35 13.84 -8.47
C ASP A 86 -10.44 13.81 -6.95
N GLN A 87 -11.50 13.23 -6.39
CA GLN A 87 -11.61 13.05 -4.93
C GLN A 87 -10.54 12.10 -4.41
N ILE A 88 -10.20 11.04 -5.16
CA ILE A 88 -9.11 10.11 -4.78
C ILE A 88 -7.77 10.85 -4.75
N ARG A 89 -7.53 11.78 -5.68
CA ARG A 89 -6.29 12.58 -5.74
C ARG A 89 -6.13 13.53 -4.54
N GLN A 90 -7.22 13.88 -3.88
CA GLN A 90 -7.23 14.77 -2.71
C GLN A 90 -7.04 14.03 -1.38
N ILE A 91 -7.11 12.69 -1.37
CA ILE A 91 -6.88 11.90 -0.16
C ILE A 91 -5.41 12.04 0.27
N ASP A 92 -5.19 12.48 1.51
CA ASP A 92 -3.87 12.38 2.13
C ASP A 92 -3.57 10.91 2.42
N ARG A 93 -2.82 10.25 1.54
CA ARG A 93 -2.52 8.82 1.65
C ARG A 93 -1.33 8.51 2.54
N LYS A 94 -0.53 9.51 2.93
CA LYS A 94 0.76 9.33 3.63
C LYS A 94 0.57 9.12 5.14
N GLN A 95 -0.27 8.16 5.47
CA GLN A 95 -0.67 7.85 6.82
C GLN A 95 -1.05 6.37 6.93
N GLU A 96 -1.21 5.90 8.16
CA GLU A 96 -1.85 4.62 8.43
C GLU A 96 -3.28 4.60 7.86
N VAL A 97 -3.74 3.44 7.39
CA VAL A 97 -5.10 3.29 6.88
C VAL A 97 -6.10 3.59 8.01
N PRO A 98 -7.00 4.57 7.86
CA PRO A 98 -8.04 4.84 8.86
C PRO A 98 -9.02 3.66 9.00
N HIS A 99 -9.74 3.61 10.11
CA HIS A 99 -10.76 2.56 10.33
C HIS A 99 -12.03 2.75 9.49
N ASP A 100 -12.27 3.95 8.97
CA ASP A 100 -13.41 4.30 8.14
C ASP A 100 -13.05 5.33 7.05
N GLY A 101 -14.03 5.62 6.19
CA GLY A 101 -13.92 6.67 5.18
C GLY A 101 -13.24 6.23 3.87
N PRO A 102 -13.03 7.18 2.94
CA PRO A 102 -12.75 6.88 1.54
C PRO A 102 -11.46 6.09 1.32
N MET A 103 -10.43 6.28 2.16
CA MET A 103 -9.19 5.50 2.05
C MET A 103 -9.39 4.05 2.52
N CYS A 104 -10.17 3.83 3.57
CA CYS A 104 -10.52 2.50 4.07
C CYS A 104 -11.32 1.73 2.99
N ASP A 105 -12.37 2.35 2.47
CA ASP A 105 -13.25 1.77 1.44
C ASP A 105 -12.52 1.39 0.14
N LEU A 106 -11.48 2.12 -0.25
CA LEU A 106 -10.70 1.77 -1.44
C LEU A 106 -9.84 0.52 -1.21
N LEU A 107 -9.46 0.23 0.03
CA LEU A 107 -8.53 -0.86 0.37
C LEU A 107 -9.25 -2.11 0.91
N TRP A 108 -10.53 -2.04 1.24
CA TRP A 108 -11.33 -3.15 1.76
C TRP A 108 -12.56 -3.42 0.89
#